data_AF-A0A0C3B381-F1
#
_entry.id   AF-A0A0C3B381-F1
#
_cell.length_a   1.000
_cell.length_b   1.000
_cell.length_c   1.000
_cell.angle_alpha   90.00
_cell.angle_beta   90.00
_cell.angle_gamma   90.00
#
_symmetry.space_group_name_H-M   'P 1'
#
loop_
_entity.id
_entity.type
_entity.pdbx_description
1 polymer ?
#
loop_
_entity_poly.entity_id
_entity_poly.type
_entity_poly.pdbx_seq_one_letter_code
_entity_poly.pdbx_strand_id
1 'polypeptide(L)'
;MTLSRNDTTLSSKLLRMKDKDLTSIMNNCPNATMRPTITSLLTACRDMRSYPKPEQRVKSEDKSEDRSCLYTRDTCFEFHQLLISTLVGYKAGLNKLSKAYNGKIPDAQKLQKMVDYAKEVWQYGSLLWKIAYSQILKDHLSVLRRKGWLMLPVKEHGDDEAGRDDGGGDDGGQDNGDEDQGGKIEDEEFLTISNILLSDSKGIDKAFVEWICLQVDRWQAPRKITSFVKRTRTPPTKITLLAVKHPEPMPTNEAIEPWGNTIKDVYAHKHSEYKAEDVIGVLENKIIIGLKPVKHPKIFDKFDPDLPETASYSYAPHCEAVLGCLSKFHPCVAGNDALKKCLQSMDKNSFAVSKLCCPVCSELFNLYRGGSDAFHIDGHHHTLFQVELPIWLPLDIVVKLTAKFEKILGNQLRYMMSEHHKHANAPSGQSGDGLSSNSSNDDSDDDHGSEEESLYSSSDWGSNSDSE
;
A
#
# COMPACT_ATOMS: atom_id res chain seq x y z
N MET A 1 15.62 10.13 -1.63
CA MET A 1 15.65 10.47 -3.07
C MET A 1 14.90 11.78 -3.25
N THR A 2 15.47 12.76 -3.96
CA THR A 2 14.78 14.05 -4.21
C THR A 2 13.75 13.90 -5.35
N LEU A 3 12.58 14.52 -5.21
CA LEU A 3 11.47 14.39 -6.18
C LEU A 3 11.84 14.83 -7.60
N SER A 4 12.63 15.90 -7.71
CA SER A 4 13.21 16.38 -8.98
C SER A 4 14.02 15.32 -9.75
N ARG A 5 14.64 14.37 -9.03
CA ARG A 5 15.38 13.26 -9.66
C ARG A 5 14.45 12.31 -10.41
N ASN A 6 13.22 12.13 -9.95
CA ASN A 6 12.29 11.17 -10.54
C ASN A 6 11.68 11.69 -11.84
N ASP A 7 11.41 12.99 -11.93
CA ASP A 7 10.96 13.67 -13.17
C ASP A 7 11.98 13.56 -14.29
N THR A 8 13.27 13.74 -13.96
CA THR A 8 14.36 13.52 -14.90
C THR A 8 14.41 12.05 -15.38
N THR A 9 14.12 11.10 -14.49
CA THR A 9 14.10 9.67 -14.85
C THR A 9 12.88 9.32 -15.71
N LEU A 10 11.72 9.91 -15.44
CA LEU A 10 10.49 9.76 -16.23
C LEU A 10 10.72 10.34 -17.63
N SER A 11 11.17 11.59 -17.72
CA SER A 11 11.52 12.26 -18.98
C SER A 11 12.50 11.43 -19.80
N SER A 12 13.54 10.91 -19.13
CA SER A 12 14.53 10.08 -19.81
C SER A 12 13.99 8.73 -20.28
N LYS A 13 12.98 8.18 -19.61
CA LYS A 13 12.31 6.95 -20.05
C LYS A 13 11.42 7.23 -21.25
N LEU A 14 10.61 8.28 -21.20
CA LEU A 14 9.72 8.67 -22.30
C LEU A 14 10.51 8.93 -23.58
N LEU A 15 11.60 9.71 -23.50
CA LEU A 15 12.47 9.99 -24.66
C LEU A 15 13.23 8.77 -25.21
N ARG A 16 13.30 7.66 -24.47
CA ARG A 16 13.97 6.42 -24.91
C ARG A 16 12.99 5.36 -25.41
N MET A 17 11.70 5.56 -25.22
CA MET A 17 10.69 4.64 -25.72
C MET A 17 10.57 4.81 -27.23
N LYS A 18 10.43 3.70 -27.95
CA LYS A 18 10.16 3.75 -29.39
C LYS A 18 8.73 4.25 -29.59
N ASP A 19 8.48 4.98 -30.67
CA ASP A 19 7.14 5.51 -30.97
C ASP A 19 6.08 4.41 -30.95
N LYS A 20 6.40 3.22 -31.50
CA LYS A 20 5.50 2.06 -31.46
C LYS A 20 5.13 1.61 -30.03
N ASP A 21 6.08 1.67 -29.08
CA ASP A 21 5.85 1.25 -27.70
C ASP A 21 4.96 2.27 -26.99
N LEU A 22 5.19 3.55 -27.27
CA LEU A 22 4.40 4.65 -26.73
C LEU A 22 2.98 4.65 -27.30
N THR A 23 2.82 4.49 -28.60
CA THR A 23 1.52 4.31 -29.26
C THR A 23 0.78 3.10 -28.69
N SER A 24 1.46 1.98 -28.47
CA SER A 24 0.85 0.80 -27.84
C SER A 24 0.35 1.10 -26.43
N ILE A 25 1.04 1.94 -25.66
CA ILE A 25 0.56 2.35 -24.33
C ILE A 25 -0.66 3.25 -24.48
N MET A 26 -0.58 4.30 -25.30
CA MET A 26 -1.67 5.27 -25.48
C MET A 26 -2.95 4.63 -26.04
N ASN A 27 -2.83 3.55 -26.81
CA ASN A 27 -3.97 2.78 -27.30
C ASN A 27 -4.82 2.12 -26.18
N ASN A 28 -4.31 2.04 -24.95
CA ASN A 28 -5.11 1.59 -23.79
C ASN A 28 -5.99 2.71 -23.20
N CYS A 29 -5.96 3.93 -23.74
CA CYS A 29 -6.86 4.99 -23.29
C CYS A 29 -8.31 4.61 -23.64
N PRO A 30 -9.25 4.59 -22.68
CA PRO A 30 -10.64 4.18 -22.94
C PRO A 30 -11.36 5.02 -24.00
N ASN A 31 -10.94 6.27 -24.20
CA ASN A 31 -11.57 7.17 -25.16
C ASN A 31 -10.86 7.15 -26.52
N ALA A 32 -11.34 6.32 -27.45
CA ALA A 32 -10.77 6.14 -28.79
C ALA A 32 -10.81 7.39 -29.68
N THR A 33 -11.72 8.33 -29.40
CA THR A 33 -11.81 9.61 -30.15
C THR A 33 -10.67 10.56 -29.83
N MET A 34 -9.97 10.31 -28.73
CA MET A 34 -8.81 11.07 -28.30
C MET A 34 -7.60 10.15 -28.42
N ARG A 35 -7.03 10.06 -29.63
CA ARG A 35 -5.65 9.58 -29.82
C ARG A 35 -4.70 10.77 -29.74
N PRO A 36 -4.36 11.23 -28.53
CA PRO A 36 -3.40 12.31 -28.38
C PRO A 36 -2.04 11.87 -28.90
N THR A 37 -1.35 12.79 -29.54
CA THR A 37 0.10 12.73 -29.57
C THR A 37 0.58 13.30 -28.22
N ILE A 38 1.57 12.68 -27.58
CA ILE A 38 2.16 13.26 -26.34
C ILE A 38 3.27 14.26 -26.69
N THR A 39 3.03 15.09 -27.71
CA THR A 39 4.05 15.94 -28.34
C THR A 39 4.51 17.04 -27.39
N SER A 40 3.59 17.67 -26.66
CA SER A 40 3.89 18.75 -25.72
C SER A 40 4.68 18.23 -24.53
N LEU A 41 4.30 17.06 -23.99
CA LEU A 41 4.98 16.38 -22.91
C LEU A 41 6.38 15.91 -23.33
N LEU A 42 6.54 15.36 -24.54
CA LEU A 42 7.86 15.00 -25.07
C LEU A 42 8.75 16.22 -25.28
N THR A 43 8.17 17.35 -25.71
CA THR A 43 8.90 18.63 -25.84
C THR A 43 9.36 19.12 -24.49
N ALA A 44 8.47 19.17 -23.49
CA ALA A 44 8.82 19.51 -22.11
C ALA A 44 9.90 18.57 -21.52
N CYS A 45 9.86 17.27 -21.87
CA CYS A 45 10.90 16.31 -21.48
C CYS A 45 12.28 16.63 -22.10
N ARG A 46 12.32 17.13 -23.35
CA ARG A 46 13.57 17.56 -24.01
C ARG A 46 14.09 18.84 -23.38
N ASP A 47 13.20 19.79 -23.13
CA ASP A 47 13.55 21.06 -22.49
C ASP A 47 14.08 20.84 -21.07
N MET A 48 13.46 19.94 -20.30
CA MET A 48 13.98 19.54 -18.98
C MET A 48 15.45 19.07 -19.03
N ARG A 49 15.90 18.43 -20.13
CA ARG A 49 17.30 17.99 -20.28
C ARG A 49 18.26 19.12 -20.64
N SER A 50 17.78 20.21 -21.23
CA SER A 50 18.63 21.36 -21.56
C SER A 50 18.85 22.29 -20.36
N TYR A 51 18.05 22.17 -19.30
CA TYR A 51 18.26 22.96 -18.08
C TYR A 51 19.62 22.65 -17.42
N PRO A 52 20.32 23.69 -16.91
CA PRO A 52 21.53 23.50 -16.12
C PRO A 52 21.26 22.57 -14.94
N LYS A 53 22.25 21.72 -14.61
CA LYS A 53 22.16 20.85 -13.44
C LYS A 53 21.87 21.69 -12.19
N PRO A 54 21.14 21.15 -11.18
CA PRO A 54 20.84 21.89 -9.95
C PRO A 54 22.07 22.51 -9.28
N GLU A 55 23.22 21.86 -9.40
CA GLU A 55 24.53 22.33 -8.89
C GLU A 55 25.02 23.64 -9.54
N GLN A 56 24.52 23.96 -10.74
CA GLN A 56 24.90 25.15 -11.52
C GLN A 56 23.85 26.26 -11.43
N ARG A 57 22.70 26.03 -10.79
CA ARG A 57 21.74 27.09 -10.53
C ARG A 57 22.33 27.98 -9.45
N VAL A 58 22.83 29.15 -9.87
CA VAL A 58 23.16 30.26 -8.97
C VAL A 58 21.97 30.43 -8.03
N LYS A 59 22.23 30.52 -6.72
CA LYS A 59 21.21 30.75 -5.69
C LYS A 59 20.53 32.10 -5.96
N SER A 60 19.64 32.17 -6.93
CA SER A 60 18.73 33.29 -7.08
C SER A 60 17.86 33.28 -5.83
N GLU A 61 17.89 34.39 -5.08
CA GLU A 61 17.16 34.54 -3.81
C GLU A 61 15.64 34.51 -3.96
N ASP A 62 15.15 34.41 -5.21
CA ASP A 62 13.76 34.25 -5.50
C ASP A 62 13.30 32.82 -5.15
N LYS A 63 12.74 32.68 -3.95
CA LYS A 63 12.16 31.44 -3.41
C LYS A 63 10.85 31.05 -4.11
N SER A 64 10.53 31.63 -5.27
CA SER A 64 9.33 31.28 -6.03
C SER A 64 9.46 29.84 -6.56
N GLU A 65 8.99 28.92 -5.71
CA GLU A 65 8.63 27.52 -5.91
C GLU A 65 9.44 26.75 -6.97
N ASP A 66 10.19 25.76 -6.50
CA ASP A 66 10.84 24.68 -7.26
C ASP A 66 9.81 23.78 -7.96
N ARG A 67 8.95 24.37 -8.79
CA ARG A 67 7.95 23.69 -9.61
C ARG A 67 8.66 23.03 -10.77
N SER A 68 8.40 21.74 -10.93
CA SER A 68 8.83 21.01 -12.12
C SER A 68 8.24 21.67 -13.36
N CYS A 69 9.10 22.04 -14.30
CA CYS A 69 8.66 22.60 -15.58
C CYS A 69 7.93 21.59 -16.47
N LEU A 70 7.81 20.32 -16.08
CA LEU A 70 7.11 19.30 -16.86
C LEU A 70 5.60 19.44 -16.84
N TYR A 71 5.01 20.01 -15.77
CA TYR A 71 3.56 20.07 -15.61
C TYR A 71 3.04 21.48 -15.85
N THR A 72 2.59 21.72 -17.08
CA THR A 72 2.01 22.97 -17.56
C THR A 72 0.57 22.74 -18.03
N ARG A 73 -0.11 23.82 -18.44
CA ARG A 73 -1.44 23.71 -19.05
C ARG A 73 -1.42 22.82 -20.29
N ASP A 74 -0.36 22.90 -21.09
CA ASP A 74 -0.23 22.18 -22.36
C ASP A 74 0.12 20.70 -22.15
N THR A 75 0.89 20.37 -21.11
CA THR A 75 1.25 18.98 -20.81
C THR A 75 0.25 18.27 -19.92
N CYS A 76 -0.64 19.01 -19.24
CA CYS A 76 -1.59 18.46 -18.26
C CYS A 76 -2.46 17.35 -18.85
N PHE A 77 -3.05 17.61 -20.02
CA PHE A 77 -3.96 16.67 -20.65
C PHE A 77 -3.23 15.43 -21.20
N GLU A 78 -2.10 15.64 -21.88
CA GLU A 78 -1.27 14.55 -22.39
C GLU A 78 -0.73 13.67 -21.25
N PHE A 79 -0.35 14.26 -20.12
CA PHE A 79 0.05 13.52 -18.92
C PHE A 79 -1.10 12.72 -18.32
N HIS A 80 -2.30 13.31 -18.23
CA HIS A 80 -3.48 12.59 -17.76
C HIS A 80 -3.72 11.33 -18.58
N GLN A 81 -3.69 11.45 -19.91
CA GLN A 81 -3.88 10.32 -20.82
C GLN A 81 -2.76 9.28 -20.65
N LEU A 82 -1.49 9.70 -20.56
CA LEU A 82 -0.38 8.80 -20.28
C LEU A 82 -0.58 8.01 -18.98
N LEU A 83 -1.03 8.68 -17.90
CA LEU A 83 -1.30 8.07 -16.61
C LEU A 83 -2.42 7.02 -16.72
N ILE A 84 -3.57 7.39 -17.27
CA ILE A 84 -4.72 6.49 -17.42
C ILE A 84 -4.39 5.30 -18.33
N SER A 85 -3.81 5.55 -19.50
CA SER A 85 -3.36 4.50 -20.42
C SER A 85 -2.38 3.52 -19.77
N THR A 86 -1.45 4.04 -18.95
CA THR A 86 -0.48 3.18 -18.24
C THR A 86 -1.16 2.34 -17.17
N LEU A 87 -2.10 2.92 -16.40
CA LEU A 87 -2.85 2.19 -15.36
C LEU A 87 -3.75 1.10 -15.97
N VAL A 88 -4.48 1.41 -17.04
CA VAL A 88 -5.34 0.46 -17.75
C VAL A 88 -4.51 -0.67 -18.37
N GLY A 89 -3.42 -0.34 -19.07
CA GLY A 89 -2.50 -1.33 -19.63
C GLY A 89 -1.86 -2.21 -18.55
N TYR A 90 -1.49 -1.64 -17.41
CA TYR A 90 -0.98 -2.39 -16.26
C TYR A 90 -2.00 -3.39 -15.71
N LYS A 91 -3.24 -2.96 -15.48
CA LYS A 91 -4.35 -3.82 -15.03
C LYS A 91 -4.59 -4.95 -16.03
N ALA A 92 -4.68 -4.64 -17.32
CA ALA A 92 -4.90 -5.63 -18.37
C ALA A 92 -3.77 -6.68 -18.40
N GLY A 93 -2.51 -6.24 -18.32
CA GLY A 93 -1.35 -7.13 -18.23
C GLY A 93 -1.40 -8.04 -17.01
N LEU A 94 -1.74 -7.51 -15.82
CA LEU A 94 -1.87 -8.30 -14.60
C LEU A 94 -2.97 -9.35 -14.71
N ASN A 95 -4.12 -8.99 -15.32
CA ASN A 95 -5.21 -9.92 -15.55
C ASN A 95 -4.79 -11.07 -16.48
N LYS A 96 -4.09 -10.76 -17.59
CA LYS A 96 -3.55 -11.80 -18.50
C LYS A 96 -2.58 -12.72 -17.77
N LEU A 97 -1.66 -12.15 -16.98
CA LEU A 97 -0.67 -12.92 -16.23
C LEU A 97 -1.33 -13.81 -15.16
N SER A 98 -2.31 -13.28 -14.43
CA SER A 98 -3.09 -14.02 -13.42
C SER A 98 -3.85 -15.19 -14.05
N LYS A 99 -4.60 -14.94 -15.14
CA LYS A 99 -5.29 -15.99 -15.91
C LYS A 99 -4.32 -17.08 -16.39
N ALA A 100 -3.13 -16.69 -16.86
CA ALA A 100 -2.12 -17.66 -17.29
C ALA A 100 -1.54 -18.47 -16.13
N TYR A 101 -1.33 -17.84 -14.96
CA TYR A 101 -0.79 -18.48 -13.76
C TYR A 101 -1.76 -19.51 -13.17
N ASN A 102 -3.05 -19.19 -13.09
CA ASN A 102 -4.05 -20.04 -12.43
C ASN A 102 -4.47 -21.29 -13.23
N GLY A 103 -4.04 -21.45 -14.50
CA GLY A 103 -4.34 -22.67 -15.25
C GLY A 103 -3.44 -23.87 -14.85
N LYS A 104 -3.82 -25.08 -15.28
CA LYS A 104 -3.06 -26.34 -15.15
C LYS A 104 -1.56 -26.23 -15.54
N ILE A 105 -0.74 -27.17 -15.06
CA ILE A 105 0.73 -27.24 -15.23
C ILE A 105 1.16 -26.72 -16.61
N PRO A 106 2.02 -25.68 -16.68
CA PRO A 106 2.36 -25.06 -17.96
C PRO A 106 3.24 -25.97 -18.81
N ASP A 107 2.78 -26.23 -20.03
CA ASP A 107 3.65 -26.66 -21.12
C ASP A 107 4.61 -25.51 -21.54
N ALA A 108 5.56 -25.81 -22.42
CA ALA A 108 6.54 -24.83 -22.88
C ALA A 108 5.89 -23.60 -23.57
N GLN A 109 4.77 -23.77 -24.27
CA GLN A 109 4.09 -22.66 -24.94
C GLN A 109 3.38 -21.75 -23.93
N LYS A 110 2.74 -22.33 -22.93
CA LYS A 110 2.10 -21.60 -21.84
C LYS A 110 3.14 -20.84 -21.01
N LEU A 111 4.29 -21.45 -20.74
CA LEU A 111 5.42 -20.76 -20.09
C LEU A 111 5.90 -19.56 -20.92
N GLN A 112 6.03 -19.72 -22.24
CA GLN A 112 6.41 -18.61 -23.12
C GLN A 112 5.37 -17.48 -23.10
N LYS A 113 4.08 -17.81 -23.17
CA LYS A 113 2.99 -16.82 -23.01
C LYS A 113 3.06 -16.09 -21.67
N MET A 114 3.31 -16.81 -20.57
CA MET A 114 3.50 -16.20 -19.25
C MET A 114 4.68 -15.23 -19.24
N VAL A 115 5.79 -15.59 -19.88
CA VAL A 115 6.96 -14.70 -20.04
C VAL A 115 6.58 -13.45 -20.81
N ASP A 116 5.79 -13.56 -21.87
CA ASP A 116 5.39 -12.41 -22.68
C ASP A 116 4.39 -11.50 -21.93
N TYR A 117 3.44 -12.07 -21.18
CA TYR A 117 2.58 -11.29 -20.27
C TYR A 117 3.38 -10.63 -19.14
N ALA A 118 4.38 -11.31 -18.58
CA ALA A 118 5.26 -10.74 -17.58
C ALA A 118 6.10 -9.57 -18.15
N LYS A 119 6.54 -9.64 -19.42
CA LYS A 119 7.19 -8.52 -20.11
C LYS A 119 6.23 -7.33 -20.28
N GLU A 120 4.97 -7.60 -20.65
CA GLU A 120 3.93 -6.58 -20.77
C GLU A 120 3.69 -5.87 -19.41
N VAL A 121 3.45 -6.65 -18.36
CA VAL A 121 3.32 -6.16 -16.97
C VAL A 121 4.56 -5.35 -16.55
N TRP A 122 5.76 -5.84 -16.85
CA TRP A 122 7.01 -5.14 -16.55
C TRP A 122 7.12 -3.81 -17.29
N GLN A 123 6.72 -3.75 -18.55
CA GLN A 123 6.76 -2.53 -19.35
C GLN A 123 5.88 -1.44 -18.74
N TYR A 124 4.61 -1.75 -18.44
CA TYR A 124 3.68 -0.82 -17.81
C TYR A 124 4.10 -0.49 -16.37
N GLY A 125 4.42 -1.50 -15.56
CA GLY A 125 4.85 -1.32 -14.17
C GLY A 125 6.12 -0.47 -14.06
N SER A 126 7.09 -0.64 -14.97
CA SER A 126 8.31 0.18 -15.00
C SER A 126 8.03 1.65 -15.35
N LEU A 127 7.06 1.92 -16.22
CA LEU A 127 6.64 3.29 -16.55
C LEU A 127 5.84 3.89 -15.39
N LEU A 128 4.84 3.16 -14.89
CA LEU A 128 4.00 3.57 -13.77
C LEU A 128 4.83 3.86 -12.53
N TRP A 129 5.87 3.07 -12.24
CA TRP A 129 6.81 3.38 -11.16
C TRP A 129 7.46 4.75 -11.29
N LYS A 130 7.85 5.16 -12.51
CA LYS A 130 8.46 6.49 -12.71
C LYS A 130 7.43 7.59 -12.55
N ILE A 131 6.19 7.34 -12.95
CA ILE A 131 5.06 8.26 -12.77
C ILE A 131 4.71 8.39 -11.28
N ALA A 132 4.56 7.27 -10.56
CA ALA A 132 4.21 7.20 -9.13
C ALA A 132 5.12 8.07 -8.26
N TYR A 133 6.41 8.03 -8.56
CA TYR A 133 7.44 8.74 -7.81
C TYR A 133 7.77 10.14 -8.37
N SER A 134 7.09 10.60 -9.42
CA SER A 134 7.32 11.89 -10.06
C SER A 134 6.62 13.05 -9.34
N GLN A 135 7.14 14.26 -9.49
CA GLN A 135 6.48 15.50 -9.08
C GLN A 135 5.29 15.82 -9.99
N ILE A 136 5.38 15.54 -11.30
CA ILE A 136 4.27 15.75 -12.23
C ILE A 136 2.98 15.02 -11.81
N LEU A 137 3.07 13.81 -11.23
CA LEU A 137 1.88 13.12 -10.69
C LEU A 137 1.26 13.89 -9.51
N LYS A 138 2.08 14.40 -8.59
CA LYS A 138 1.62 15.15 -7.42
C LYS A 138 0.94 16.44 -7.84
N ASP A 139 1.55 17.16 -8.77
CA ASP A 139 0.99 18.41 -9.30
C ASP A 139 -0.34 18.14 -10.02
N HIS A 140 -0.43 17.04 -10.79
CA HIS A 140 -1.67 16.62 -11.44
C HIS A 140 -2.78 16.29 -10.45
N LEU A 141 -2.52 15.43 -9.47
CA LEU A 141 -3.52 15.06 -8.45
C LEU A 141 -3.95 16.26 -7.61
N SER A 142 -3.04 17.20 -7.33
CA SER A 142 -3.38 18.47 -6.66
C SER A 142 -4.33 19.33 -7.50
N VAL A 143 -4.12 19.42 -8.83
CA VAL A 143 -5.05 20.11 -9.74
C VAL A 143 -6.42 19.42 -9.74
N LEU A 144 -6.47 18.09 -9.88
CA LEU A 144 -7.74 17.35 -9.86
C LEU A 144 -8.50 17.54 -8.55
N ARG A 145 -7.80 17.47 -7.40
CA ARG A 145 -8.40 17.76 -6.09
C ARG A 145 -8.95 19.17 -6.00
N ARG A 146 -8.17 20.20 -6.37
CA ARG A 146 -8.61 21.61 -6.33
C ARG A 146 -9.82 21.88 -7.23
N LYS A 147 -9.99 21.09 -8.29
CA LYS A 147 -11.15 21.17 -9.19
C LYS A 147 -12.34 20.30 -8.76
N GLY A 148 -12.22 19.54 -7.67
CA GLY A 148 -13.26 18.60 -7.25
C GLY A 148 -13.41 17.38 -8.16
N TRP A 149 -12.42 17.11 -9.02
CA TRP A 149 -12.44 15.98 -9.96
C TRP A 149 -11.76 14.72 -9.41
N LEU A 150 -11.10 14.83 -8.27
CA LEU A 150 -10.54 13.69 -7.56
C LEU A 150 -11.55 13.24 -6.51
N MET A 151 -12.24 12.12 -6.78
CA MET A 151 -13.20 11.50 -5.87
C MET A 151 -12.68 10.14 -5.43
N LEU A 152 -13.09 9.70 -4.23
CA LEU A 152 -12.78 8.35 -3.79
C LEU A 152 -13.55 7.36 -4.67
N PRO A 153 -12.95 6.21 -5.00
CA PRO A 153 -13.72 5.12 -5.57
C PRO A 153 -14.81 4.76 -4.56
N VAL A 154 -16.06 5.11 -4.87
CA VAL A 154 -17.20 4.57 -4.14
C VAL A 154 -17.26 3.12 -4.60
N LYS A 155 -17.21 2.16 -3.67
CA LYS A 155 -17.63 0.79 -4.00
C LYS A 155 -19.10 0.90 -4.37
N GLU A 156 -19.39 1.08 -5.65
CA GLU A 156 -20.73 0.89 -6.15
C GLU A 156 -21.08 -0.55 -5.80
N HIS A 157 -22.03 -0.71 -4.89
CA HIS A 157 -22.47 -2.02 -4.39
C HIS A 157 -23.26 -2.82 -5.44
N GLY A 158 -23.18 -2.45 -6.72
CA GLY A 158 -23.88 -3.06 -7.82
C GLY A 158 -22.89 -3.64 -8.82
N ASP A 159 -22.91 -4.97 -8.90
CA ASP A 159 -22.58 -5.78 -10.06
C ASP A 159 -21.23 -5.55 -10.74
N ASP A 160 -20.33 -6.53 -10.58
CA ASP A 160 -19.06 -6.72 -11.29
C ASP A 160 -19.26 -6.89 -12.83
N GLU A 161 -20.04 -6.03 -13.51
CA GLU A 161 -20.33 -6.11 -14.95
C GLU A 161 -19.17 -5.61 -15.84
N ALA A 162 -18.14 -4.98 -15.28
CA ALA A 162 -16.95 -4.56 -16.06
C ALA A 162 -16.07 -5.74 -16.55
N GLY A 163 -16.54 -6.98 -16.41
CA GLY A 163 -15.86 -8.20 -16.84
C GLY A 163 -16.64 -9.06 -17.84
N ARG A 164 -17.83 -8.66 -18.31
CA ARG A 164 -18.49 -9.34 -19.45
C ARG A 164 -17.75 -8.96 -20.74
N ASP A 165 -16.62 -9.63 -20.92
CA ASP A 165 -15.99 -9.82 -22.22
C ASP A 165 -16.97 -10.73 -23.00
N ASP A 166 -17.80 -10.11 -23.84
CA ASP A 166 -18.79 -10.75 -24.74
C ASP A 166 -18.09 -11.57 -25.85
N GLY A 167 -17.09 -12.36 -25.48
CA GLY A 167 -16.47 -13.37 -26.32
C GLY A 167 -17.41 -14.56 -26.44
N GLY A 168 -18.40 -14.45 -27.31
CA GLY A 168 -19.29 -15.54 -27.70
C GLY A 168 -18.50 -16.77 -28.14
N GLY A 169 -18.47 -17.77 -27.27
CA GLY A 169 -17.97 -19.11 -27.51
C GLY A 169 -18.97 -20.08 -26.91
N ASP A 170 -19.92 -20.47 -27.74
CA ASP A 170 -20.85 -21.57 -27.52
C ASP A 170 -20.06 -22.87 -27.33
N ASP A 171 -19.88 -23.31 -26.09
CA ASP A 171 -19.53 -24.71 -25.82
C ASP A 171 -20.18 -25.14 -24.50
N GLY A 172 -21.25 -25.92 -24.64
CA GLY A 172 -22.05 -26.47 -23.55
C GLY A 172 -21.26 -27.51 -22.76
N GLY A 173 -20.64 -27.08 -21.67
CA GLY A 173 -20.05 -27.96 -20.67
C GLY A 173 -20.55 -27.59 -19.27
N GLN A 174 -21.55 -28.30 -18.77
CA GLN A 174 -21.96 -28.28 -17.37
C GLN A 174 -20.81 -28.86 -16.52
N ASP A 175 -19.97 -27.99 -15.96
CA ASP A 175 -19.00 -28.36 -14.94
C ASP A 175 -19.43 -27.77 -13.60
N ASN A 176 -19.99 -28.61 -12.74
CA ASN A 176 -20.32 -28.32 -11.35
C ASN A 176 -19.02 -28.38 -10.54
N GLY A 177 -18.20 -27.33 -10.62
CA GLY A 177 -16.98 -27.20 -9.85
C GLY A 177 -17.16 -26.20 -8.71
N ASP A 178 -17.02 -26.69 -7.47
CA ASP A 178 -16.94 -25.92 -6.23
C ASP A 178 -16.27 -24.56 -6.45
N GLU A 179 -17.05 -23.49 -6.33
CA GLU A 179 -16.52 -22.14 -6.22
C GLU A 179 -15.81 -22.06 -4.86
N ASP A 180 -14.51 -22.35 -4.90
CA ASP A 180 -13.54 -22.02 -3.88
C ASP A 180 -13.71 -20.53 -3.56
N GLN A 181 -14.51 -20.26 -2.52
CA GLN A 181 -14.65 -18.95 -1.89
C GLN A 181 -13.34 -18.65 -1.17
N GLY A 182 -12.27 -18.48 -1.95
CA GLY A 182 -11.04 -17.83 -1.55
C GLY A 182 -11.40 -16.39 -1.19
N GLY A 183 -11.89 -16.21 0.04
CA GLY A 183 -12.34 -14.94 0.56
C GLY A 183 -11.28 -13.90 0.28
N LYS A 184 -11.63 -12.91 -0.54
CA LYS A 184 -10.76 -11.78 -0.89
C LYS A 184 -10.37 -11.09 0.42
N ILE A 185 -9.23 -11.49 0.97
CA ILE A 185 -8.56 -10.75 2.04
C ILE A 185 -8.18 -9.44 1.37
N GLU A 186 -8.98 -8.40 1.57
CA GLU A 186 -8.55 -7.06 1.23
C GLU A 186 -7.26 -6.82 2.02
N ASP A 187 -6.16 -6.67 1.29
CA ASP A 187 -4.85 -6.42 1.88
C ASP A 187 -4.99 -5.30 2.92
N GLU A 188 -4.62 -5.54 4.19
CA GLU A 188 -4.74 -4.53 5.27
C GLU A 188 -4.00 -3.21 4.95
N GLU A 189 -3.06 -3.26 4.00
CA GLU A 189 -2.39 -2.10 3.40
C GLU A 189 -3.40 -1.17 2.69
N PHE A 190 -4.42 -1.73 2.03
CA PHE A 190 -5.53 -0.99 1.44
C PHE A 190 -6.45 -0.37 2.51
N LEU A 191 -6.74 -1.12 3.58
CA LEU A 191 -7.51 -0.61 4.72
C LEU A 191 -6.76 0.52 5.44
N THR A 192 -5.43 0.42 5.56
CA THR A 192 -4.60 1.46 6.16
C THR A 192 -4.69 2.77 5.37
N ILE A 193 -4.60 2.70 4.04
CA ILE A 193 -4.73 3.90 3.19
C ILE A 193 -6.18 4.44 3.25
N SER A 194 -7.17 3.55 3.34
CA SER A 194 -8.57 3.94 3.54
C SER A 194 -8.81 4.60 4.89
N ASN A 195 -8.14 4.15 5.95
CA ASN A 195 -8.20 4.76 7.28
C ASN A 195 -7.47 6.11 7.31
N ILE A 196 -6.37 6.25 6.56
CA ILE A 196 -5.69 7.53 6.36
C ILE A 196 -6.66 8.55 5.72
N LEU A 197 -7.50 8.12 4.79
CA LEU A 197 -8.53 8.97 4.17
C LEU A 197 -9.64 9.38 5.14
N LEU A 198 -9.99 8.51 6.10
CA LEU A 198 -10.96 8.82 7.16
C LEU A 198 -10.37 9.74 8.23
N SER A 199 -9.06 9.72 8.42
CA SER A 199 -8.37 10.70 9.25
C SER A 199 -8.21 12.01 8.46
N ASP A 200 -9.05 13.00 8.76
CA ASP A 200 -9.24 14.31 8.10
C ASP A 200 -7.95 15.14 7.82
N SER A 201 -6.78 14.65 8.22
CA SER A 201 -5.47 15.30 8.12
C SER A 201 -4.72 15.11 6.79
N LYS A 202 -5.04 14.08 5.98
CA LYS A 202 -4.34 13.83 4.71
C LYS A 202 -5.30 13.95 3.53
N GLY A 203 -5.13 15.01 2.73
CA GLY A 203 -5.92 15.23 1.51
C GLY A 203 -5.89 14.03 0.55
N ILE A 204 -7.01 13.80 -0.13
CA ILE A 204 -7.26 12.68 -1.07
C ILE A 204 -6.18 12.50 -2.14
N ASP A 205 -5.54 13.57 -2.59
CA ASP A 205 -4.42 13.52 -3.53
C ASP A 205 -3.23 12.72 -3.00
N LYS A 206 -2.94 12.82 -1.70
CA LYS A 206 -1.87 12.02 -1.06
C LYS A 206 -2.22 10.54 -1.04
N ALA A 207 -3.47 10.18 -0.77
CA ALA A 207 -3.91 8.79 -0.77
C ALA A 207 -3.80 8.15 -2.16
N PHE A 208 -4.17 8.88 -3.22
CA PHE A 208 -3.97 8.41 -4.59
C PHE A 208 -2.48 8.20 -4.93
N VAL A 209 -1.59 9.09 -4.49
CA VAL A 209 -0.13 8.87 -4.63
C VAL A 209 0.29 7.61 -3.89
N GLU A 210 -0.12 7.44 -2.63
CA GLU A 210 0.20 6.26 -1.82
C GLU A 210 -0.33 4.96 -2.47
N TRP A 211 -1.57 4.97 -2.99
CA TRP A 211 -2.13 3.84 -3.74
C TRP A 211 -1.36 3.52 -5.01
N ILE A 212 -1.04 4.52 -5.84
CA ILE A 212 -0.29 4.29 -7.08
C ILE A 212 1.12 3.78 -6.76
N CYS A 213 1.79 4.34 -5.75
CA CYS A 213 3.09 3.85 -5.27
C CYS A 213 3.01 2.40 -4.79
N LEU A 214 1.99 2.05 -4.02
CA LEU A 214 1.78 0.69 -3.53
C LEU A 214 1.70 -0.33 -4.68
N GLN A 215 0.98 0.01 -5.77
CA GLN A 215 0.86 -0.86 -6.94
C GLN A 215 2.20 -1.15 -7.63
N VAL A 216 3.18 -0.26 -7.47
CA VAL A 216 4.47 -0.34 -8.17
C VAL A 216 5.68 -0.56 -7.27
N ASP A 217 5.51 -0.53 -5.96
CA ASP A 217 6.60 -0.73 -5.00
C ASP A 217 7.18 -2.12 -5.06
N ARG A 218 6.37 -3.12 -5.42
CA ARG A 218 6.85 -4.48 -5.70
C ARG A 218 7.92 -4.50 -6.82
N TRP A 219 7.97 -3.50 -7.72
CA TRP A 219 9.01 -3.38 -8.75
C TRP A 219 10.33 -2.80 -8.25
N GLN A 220 10.38 -2.25 -7.04
CA GLN A 220 11.64 -1.76 -6.46
C GLN A 220 12.65 -2.89 -6.30
N ALA A 221 12.24 -4.07 -5.83
CA ALA A 221 13.15 -5.19 -5.65
C ALA A 221 13.76 -5.71 -6.96
N PRO A 222 12.98 -6.06 -8.00
CA PRO A 222 13.54 -6.44 -9.30
C PRO A 222 14.46 -5.36 -9.88
N ARG A 223 14.18 -4.07 -9.64
CA ARG A 223 15.07 -2.99 -10.06
C ARG A 223 16.35 -2.91 -9.25
N LYS A 224 16.29 -3.03 -7.92
CA LYS A 224 17.48 -3.10 -7.06
C LYS A 224 18.36 -4.26 -7.55
N ILE A 225 17.80 -5.47 -7.69
CA ILE A 225 18.49 -6.67 -8.19
C ILE A 225 19.10 -6.44 -9.58
N THR A 226 18.31 -6.01 -10.57
CA THR A 226 18.81 -5.80 -11.94
C THR A 226 19.81 -4.64 -12.05
N SER A 227 19.72 -3.63 -11.18
CA SER A 227 20.69 -2.53 -11.15
C SER A 227 22.05 -2.98 -10.60
N PHE A 228 22.08 -3.90 -9.63
CA PHE A 228 23.31 -4.54 -9.19
C PHE A 228 23.95 -5.31 -10.35
N VAL A 229 23.17 -6.13 -11.05
CA VAL A 229 23.64 -6.90 -12.23
C VAL A 229 24.22 -6.00 -13.32
N LYS A 230 23.65 -4.80 -13.54
CA LYS A 230 24.09 -3.88 -14.61
C LYS A 230 25.35 -3.06 -14.27
N ARG A 231 25.62 -2.81 -12.98
CA ARG A 231 26.74 -1.94 -12.56
C ARG A 231 28.08 -2.64 -12.65
N THR A 232 28.06 -3.94 -12.46
CA THR A 232 29.27 -4.74 -12.54
C THR A 232 29.43 -5.23 -13.98
N ARG A 233 30.64 -5.13 -14.55
CA ARG A 233 31.05 -5.97 -15.70
C ARG A 233 31.16 -7.44 -15.25
N THR A 234 30.22 -7.90 -14.43
CA THR A 234 30.24 -9.22 -13.83
C THR A 234 29.95 -10.24 -14.89
N PRO A 235 30.60 -11.43 -14.78
CA PRO A 235 30.14 -12.61 -15.49
C PRO A 235 28.63 -12.85 -15.24
N PRO A 236 27.98 -13.68 -16.07
CA PRO A 236 26.54 -13.97 -15.96
C PRO A 236 26.12 -14.17 -14.51
N THR A 237 25.23 -13.32 -14.00
CA THR A 237 24.76 -13.42 -12.62
C THR A 237 23.97 -14.71 -12.48
N LYS A 238 24.49 -15.66 -11.71
CA LYS A 238 23.78 -16.88 -11.38
C LYS A 238 22.68 -16.55 -10.37
N ILE A 239 21.44 -16.65 -10.81
CA ILE A 239 20.28 -16.57 -9.92
C ILE A 239 20.09 -17.96 -9.31
N THR A 240 19.89 -18.04 -8.00
CA THR A 240 19.56 -19.29 -7.32
C THR A 240 18.30 -19.07 -6.51
N LEU A 241 17.30 -19.93 -6.72
CA LEU A 241 16.09 -19.95 -5.91
C LEU A 241 16.38 -20.78 -4.66
N LEU A 242 16.13 -20.18 -3.51
CA LEU A 242 16.23 -20.86 -2.22
C LEU A 242 14.80 -21.05 -1.73
N ALA A 243 14.31 -22.29 -1.79
CA ALA A 243 13.04 -22.67 -1.20
C ALA A 243 13.33 -23.29 0.17
N VAL A 244 12.67 -22.79 1.20
CA VAL A 244 12.70 -23.37 2.55
C VAL A 244 11.41 -24.13 2.73
N LYS A 245 11.49 -25.41 3.12
CA LYS A 245 10.30 -26.20 3.43
C LYS A 245 9.60 -25.53 4.62
N HIS A 246 8.33 -25.19 4.44
CA HIS A 246 7.49 -24.74 5.53
C HIS A 246 7.25 -25.92 6.49
N PRO A 247 7.46 -25.77 7.82
CA PRO A 247 7.11 -26.82 8.77
C PRO A 247 5.62 -27.17 8.64
N GLU A 248 5.26 -28.40 9.01
CA GLU A 248 3.84 -28.77 9.00
C GLU A 248 3.08 -27.87 9.99
N PRO A 249 1.92 -27.31 9.59
CA PRO A 249 1.13 -26.46 10.48
C PRO A 249 0.82 -27.20 11.77
N MET A 250 1.03 -26.54 12.90
CA MET A 250 0.70 -27.09 14.21
C MET A 250 -0.72 -26.69 14.62
N PRO A 251 -1.43 -27.51 15.41
CA PRO A 251 -2.66 -27.09 16.06
C PRO A 251 -2.44 -25.81 16.88
N THR A 252 -3.37 -24.86 16.83
CA THR A 252 -3.21 -23.55 17.50
C THR A 252 -3.02 -23.68 19.01
N ASN A 253 -3.71 -24.62 19.65
CA ASN A 253 -3.59 -24.90 21.08
C ASN A 253 -2.22 -25.49 21.50
N GLU A 254 -1.49 -26.10 20.57
CA GLU A 254 -0.12 -26.57 20.79
C GLU A 254 0.91 -25.48 20.47
N ALA A 255 0.62 -24.65 19.47
CA ALA A 255 1.55 -23.66 18.93
C ALA A 255 1.55 -22.32 19.67
N ILE A 256 0.41 -21.91 20.23
CA ILE A 256 0.24 -20.64 20.92
C ILE A 256 -0.28 -20.86 22.33
N GLU A 257 0.33 -20.16 23.27
CA GLU A 257 -0.26 -19.95 24.58
C GLU A 257 -1.59 -19.16 24.48
N PRO A 258 -2.63 -19.51 25.25
CA PRO A 258 -3.83 -18.70 25.37
C PRO A 258 -3.50 -17.25 25.73
N TRP A 259 -4.02 -16.28 24.97
CA TRP A 259 -3.66 -14.86 25.12
C TRP A 259 -3.87 -14.33 26.54
N GLY A 260 -4.87 -14.81 27.27
CA GLY A 260 -5.12 -14.42 28.66
C GLY A 260 -3.97 -14.78 29.60
N ASN A 261 -3.29 -15.91 29.36
CA ASN A 261 -2.08 -16.28 30.12
C ASN A 261 -0.91 -15.37 29.75
N THR A 262 -0.73 -15.06 28.47
CA THR A 262 0.29 -14.10 28.03
C THR A 262 0.11 -12.73 28.69
N ILE A 263 -1.14 -12.25 28.87
CA ILE A 263 -1.39 -11.00 29.61
C ILE A 263 -1.00 -11.12 31.08
N LYS A 264 -1.32 -12.24 31.74
CA LYS A 264 -0.90 -12.50 33.13
C LYS A 264 0.62 -12.50 33.25
N ASP A 265 1.32 -13.13 32.33
CA ASP A 265 2.79 -13.20 32.33
C ASP A 265 3.44 -11.83 32.13
N VAL A 266 2.92 -11.01 31.20
CA VAL A 266 3.38 -9.62 30.98
C VAL A 266 3.23 -8.76 32.24
N TYR A 267 2.21 -9.03 33.05
CA TYR A 267 1.92 -8.28 34.28
C TYR A 267 2.58 -8.89 35.53
N ALA A 268 2.89 -10.19 35.55
CA ALA A 268 3.53 -10.86 36.68
C ALA A 268 4.92 -10.28 37.01
N HIS A 269 5.62 -9.77 36.00
CA HIS A 269 7.01 -9.33 36.12
C HIS A 269 7.17 -7.83 36.46
N LYS A 270 6.08 -7.08 36.67
CA LYS A 270 6.14 -5.63 36.90
C LYS A 270 5.15 -5.16 37.96
N HIS A 271 5.55 -4.15 38.74
CA HIS A 271 4.62 -3.32 39.52
C HIS A 271 3.76 -2.48 38.56
N SER A 272 2.78 -3.12 37.95
CA SER A 272 1.78 -2.45 37.12
C SER A 272 0.75 -1.74 38.00
N GLU A 273 0.28 -0.59 37.54
CA GLU A 273 -0.85 0.15 38.12
C GLU A 273 -2.16 -0.65 38.02
N TYR A 274 -2.32 -1.45 36.96
CA TYR A 274 -3.50 -2.27 36.70
C TYR A 274 -3.22 -3.74 37.00
N LYS A 275 -4.23 -4.46 37.52
CA LYS A 275 -4.17 -5.92 37.64
C LYS A 275 -4.39 -6.58 36.29
N ALA A 276 -3.81 -7.76 36.09
CA ALA A 276 -3.93 -8.49 34.83
C ALA A 276 -5.40 -8.79 34.50
N GLU A 277 -6.20 -9.13 35.51
CA GLU A 277 -7.61 -9.47 35.40
C GLU A 277 -8.46 -8.31 34.86
N ASP A 278 -8.16 -7.09 35.33
CA ASP A 278 -8.87 -5.88 34.86
C ASP A 278 -8.61 -5.64 33.37
N VAL A 279 -7.36 -5.85 32.94
CA VAL A 279 -6.93 -5.70 31.54
C VAL A 279 -7.55 -6.78 30.65
N ILE A 280 -7.59 -8.02 31.13
CA ILE A 280 -8.24 -9.14 30.44
C ILE A 280 -9.73 -8.82 30.24
N GLY A 281 -10.43 -8.37 31.28
CA GLY A 281 -11.85 -8.02 31.18
C GLY A 281 -12.12 -6.90 30.16
N VAL A 282 -11.26 -5.88 30.09
CA VAL A 282 -11.35 -4.82 29.06
C VAL A 282 -11.12 -5.38 27.65
N LEU A 283 -10.16 -6.28 27.48
CA LEU A 283 -9.88 -6.93 26.19
C LEU A 283 -11.03 -7.84 25.75
N GLU A 284 -11.56 -8.69 26.64
CA GLU A 284 -12.71 -9.56 26.36
C GLU A 284 -13.91 -8.73 25.90
N ASN A 285 -14.22 -7.64 26.60
CA ASN A 285 -15.30 -6.76 26.20
C ASN A 285 -15.06 -6.15 24.81
N LYS A 286 -13.82 -5.71 24.52
CA LYS A 286 -13.46 -5.20 23.18
C LYS A 286 -13.53 -6.27 22.10
N ILE A 287 -13.14 -7.51 22.40
CA ILE A 287 -13.23 -8.65 21.48
C ILE A 287 -14.72 -8.96 21.21
N ILE A 288 -15.55 -9.06 22.25
CA ILE A 288 -17.00 -9.32 22.12
C ILE A 288 -17.68 -8.21 21.32
N ILE A 289 -17.37 -6.93 21.59
CA ILE A 289 -17.89 -5.81 20.80
C ILE A 289 -17.36 -5.90 19.36
N GLY A 290 -16.08 -6.23 19.22
CA GLY A 290 -15.38 -6.39 17.95
C GLY A 290 -16.04 -7.41 17.05
N LEU A 291 -16.37 -8.60 17.59
CA LEU A 291 -16.96 -9.75 16.89
C LEU A 291 -18.42 -9.52 16.42
N LYS A 292 -19.08 -8.42 16.82
CA LYS A 292 -20.45 -8.14 16.39
C LYS A 292 -20.55 -8.00 14.86
N PRO A 293 -21.63 -8.52 14.23
CA PRO A 293 -21.67 -8.89 12.82
C PRO A 293 -21.64 -7.75 11.78
N VAL A 294 -21.53 -6.48 12.19
CA VAL A 294 -21.72 -5.35 11.26
C VAL A 294 -20.47 -5.04 10.42
N LYS A 295 -19.28 -5.49 10.84
CA LYS A 295 -17.98 -5.52 10.13
C LYS A 295 -16.88 -5.70 11.19
N HIS A 296 -16.72 -6.92 11.70
CA HIS A 296 -15.67 -7.16 12.68
C HIS A 296 -14.30 -7.17 11.99
N PRO A 297 -13.28 -6.53 12.57
CA PRO A 297 -11.90 -6.70 12.11
C PRO A 297 -11.49 -8.16 12.24
N LYS A 298 -11.06 -8.80 11.14
CA LYS A 298 -10.65 -10.22 11.09
C LYS A 298 -9.55 -10.61 12.09
N ILE A 299 -8.85 -9.62 12.65
CA ILE A 299 -7.87 -9.85 13.71
C ILE A 299 -8.53 -10.45 14.97
N PHE A 300 -9.82 -10.17 15.21
CA PHE A 300 -10.56 -10.69 16.36
C PHE A 300 -11.04 -12.14 16.18
N ASP A 301 -11.13 -12.63 14.95
CA ASP A 301 -11.53 -14.02 14.65
C ASP A 301 -10.59 -15.01 15.36
N LYS A 302 -9.30 -14.66 15.48
CA LYS A 302 -8.30 -15.50 16.17
C LYS A 302 -8.48 -15.56 17.68
N PHE A 303 -9.30 -14.68 18.24
CA PHE A 303 -9.62 -14.61 19.65
C PHE A 303 -11.06 -15.04 19.93
N ASP A 304 -11.78 -15.53 18.92
CA ASP A 304 -13.11 -16.07 19.09
C ASP A 304 -13.03 -17.30 20.01
N PRO A 305 -13.67 -17.27 21.21
CA PRO A 305 -13.67 -18.41 22.11
C PRO A 305 -14.39 -19.63 21.51
N ASP A 306 -15.24 -19.43 20.50
CA ASP A 306 -15.98 -20.48 19.83
C ASP A 306 -15.24 -21.02 18.57
N LEU A 307 -14.03 -20.52 18.28
CA LEU A 307 -13.24 -21.01 17.15
C LEU A 307 -12.90 -22.49 17.39
N PRO A 308 -13.17 -23.38 16.42
CA PRO A 308 -12.94 -24.81 16.62
C PRO A 308 -11.46 -25.10 16.94
N GLU A 309 -11.23 -26.04 17.87
CA GLU A 309 -9.88 -26.53 18.26
C GLU A 309 -9.02 -26.98 17.06
N THR A 310 -9.65 -27.20 15.90
CA THR A 310 -9.01 -27.56 14.63
C THR A 310 -8.42 -26.38 13.85
N ALA A 311 -8.47 -25.15 14.38
CA ALA A 311 -7.83 -24.00 13.74
C ALA A 311 -6.32 -24.25 13.58
N SER A 312 -5.87 -24.34 12.33
CA SER A 312 -4.48 -24.61 11.98
C SER A 312 -3.65 -23.34 12.05
N TYR A 313 -2.55 -23.38 12.79
CA TYR A 313 -1.59 -22.29 12.89
C TYR A 313 -0.69 -22.29 11.64
N SER A 314 -1.12 -21.63 10.56
CA SER A 314 -0.36 -21.53 9.30
C SER A 314 0.31 -20.15 9.15
N TYR A 315 1.65 -20.11 9.13
CA TYR A 315 2.41 -18.85 9.06
C TYR A 315 3.59 -18.94 8.13
N ALA A 316 3.75 -17.98 7.23
CA ALA A 316 4.96 -17.95 6.43
C ALA A 316 6.13 -17.35 7.24
N PRO A 317 7.31 -18.01 7.30
CA PRO A 317 8.50 -17.38 7.83
C PRO A 317 8.84 -16.17 6.95
N HIS A 318 9.07 -15.03 7.58
CA HIS A 318 9.43 -13.83 6.83
C HIS A 318 10.79 -14.00 6.19
N CYS A 319 10.89 -13.74 4.88
CA CYS A 319 12.11 -13.92 4.12
C CYS A 319 13.28 -13.12 4.73
N GLU A 320 12.99 -11.95 5.28
CA GLU A 320 13.94 -11.10 5.99
C GLU A 320 14.56 -11.81 7.20
N ALA A 321 13.72 -12.39 8.06
CA ALA A 321 14.17 -13.09 9.25
C ALA A 321 15.01 -14.31 8.87
N VAL A 322 14.54 -15.10 7.89
CA VAL A 322 15.27 -16.26 7.35
C VAL A 322 16.63 -15.86 6.79
N LEU A 323 16.69 -14.85 5.92
CA LEU A 323 17.94 -14.37 5.30
C LEU A 323 18.91 -13.80 6.34
N GLY A 324 18.40 -13.03 7.30
CA GLY A 324 19.19 -12.51 8.42
C GLY A 324 19.79 -13.65 9.25
N CYS A 325 18.98 -14.64 9.63
CA CYS A 325 19.44 -15.83 10.35
C CYS A 325 20.50 -16.59 9.55
N LEU A 326 20.25 -16.87 8.28
CA LEU A 326 21.17 -17.61 7.41
C LEU A 326 22.51 -16.89 7.25
N SER A 327 22.49 -15.56 7.16
CA SER A 327 23.71 -14.76 7.06
C SER A 327 24.52 -14.73 8.36
N LYS A 328 23.86 -14.73 9.52
CA LYS A 328 24.53 -14.62 10.82
C LYS A 328 24.90 -15.97 11.44
N PHE A 329 24.04 -16.98 11.30
CA PHE A 329 24.12 -18.28 11.96
C PHE A 329 24.29 -19.45 10.99
N HIS A 330 24.86 -19.19 9.82
CA HIS A 330 25.13 -20.16 8.76
C HIS A 330 25.56 -21.57 9.22
N PRO A 331 26.50 -21.74 10.18
CA PRO A 331 27.05 -23.06 10.51
C PRO A 331 26.02 -24.05 11.08
N CYS A 332 24.93 -23.57 11.66
CA CYS A 332 23.94 -24.40 12.34
C CYS A 332 22.83 -24.92 11.41
N VAL A 333 22.73 -24.43 10.17
CA VAL A 333 21.53 -24.60 9.32
C VAL A 333 21.75 -25.50 8.11
N ALA A 334 23.00 -25.65 7.63
CA ALA A 334 23.25 -26.24 6.30
C ALA A 334 23.88 -27.63 6.36
N GLY A 335 23.07 -28.67 6.08
CA GLY A 335 23.55 -29.98 5.62
C GLY A 335 23.89 -30.04 4.11
N ASN A 336 23.64 -28.96 3.36
CA ASN A 336 23.88 -28.89 1.92
C ASN A 336 25.04 -27.93 1.58
N ASP A 337 26.13 -28.47 1.02
CA ASP A 337 27.33 -27.73 0.64
C ASP A 337 27.08 -26.62 -0.41
N ALA A 338 26.08 -26.78 -1.27
CA ALA A 338 25.75 -25.77 -2.28
C ALA A 338 25.12 -24.52 -1.63
N LEU A 339 24.22 -24.73 -0.67
CA LEU A 339 23.64 -23.64 0.12
C LEU A 339 24.74 -22.94 0.93
N LYS A 340 25.66 -23.72 1.52
CA LYS A 340 26.81 -23.21 2.26
C LYS A 340 27.71 -22.31 1.42
N LYS A 341 28.03 -22.73 0.21
CA LYS A 341 28.80 -21.91 -0.74
C LYS A 341 28.04 -20.64 -1.15
N CYS A 342 26.73 -20.71 -1.36
CA CYS A 342 25.93 -19.53 -1.68
C CYS A 342 25.96 -18.52 -0.53
N LEU A 343 25.71 -18.96 0.70
CA LEU A 343 25.66 -18.08 1.87
C LEU A 343 27.04 -17.53 2.25
N GLN A 344 28.12 -18.26 2.00
CA GLN A 344 29.50 -17.76 2.16
C GLN A 344 29.87 -16.64 1.20
N SER A 345 29.24 -16.59 0.03
CA SER A 345 29.48 -15.57 -1.01
C SER A 345 28.52 -14.38 -0.94
N MET A 346 27.57 -14.38 0.01
CA MET A 346 26.68 -13.24 0.24
C MET A 346 27.42 -12.08 0.89
N ASP A 347 27.11 -10.85 0.44
CA ASP A 347 27.46 -9.63 1.16
C ASP A 347 26.67 -9.59 2.48
N LYS A 348 27.39 -9.70 3.60
CA LYS A 348 26.81 -9.74 4.95
C LYS A 348 26.41 -8.36 5.46
N ASN A 349 26.79 -7.29 4.77
CA ASN A 349 26.60 -5.93 5.25
C ASN A 349 25.29 -5.30 4.74
N SER A 350 24.73 -5.80 3.64
CA SER A 350 23.57 -5.17 2.98
C SER A 350 22.48 -6.19 2.62
N PHE A 351 21.27 -5.96 3.13
CA PHE A 351 20.07 -6.68 2.70
C PHE A 351 19.15 -5.70 1.97
N ALA A 352 18.79 -6.04 0.73
CA ALA A 352 17.80 -5.27 -0.01
C ALA A 352 16.44 -5.97 0.10
N VAL A 353 15.53 -5.35 0.84
CA VAL A 353 14.13 -5.79 0.93
C VAL A 353 13.26 -4.98 -0.04
N SER A 354 12.23 -5.63 -0.57
CA SER A 354 11.31 -5.05 -1.57
C SER A 354 10.31 -4.08 -0.95
N LYS A 355 9.99 -4.27 0.33
CA LYS A 355 9.05 -3.50 1.14
C LYS A 355 9.76 -3.02 2.40
N LEU A 356 9.12 -2.09 3.13
CA LEU A 356 9.51 -1.80 4.51
C LEU A 356 9.48 -3.10 5.30
N CYS A 357 10.48 -3.29 6.16
CA CYS A 357 10.61 -4.50 6.95
C CYS A 357 9.43 -4.63 7.91
N CYS A 358 9.08 -5.85 8.30
CA CYS A 358 8.13 -6.02 9.39
C CYS A 358 8.74 -5.54 10.72
N PRO A 359 7.96 -5.01 11.69
CA PRO A 359 8.52 -4.59 12.98
C PRO A 359 9.33 -5.69 13.66
N VAL A 360 8.85 -6.94 13.65
CA VAL A 360 9.54 -8.10 14.23
C VAL A 360 10.90 -8.33 13.56
N CYS A 361 10.93 -8.28 12.24
CA CYS A 361 12.10 -8.46 11.40
C CYS A 361 13.12 -7.34 11.62
N SER A 362 12.64 -6.10 11.69
CA SER A 362 13.44 -4.91 12.00
C SER A 362 14.09 -5.04 13.37
N GLU A 363 13.33 -5.49 14.38
CA GLU A 363 13.88 -5.68 15.72
C GLU A 363 14.86 -6.85 15.81
N LEU A 364 14.59 -7.92 15.08
CA LEU A 364 15.54 -9.01 14.92
C LEU A 364 16.86 -8.51 14.32
N PHE A 365 16.82 -7.68 13.26
CA PHE A 365 18.02 -7.07 12.68
C PHE A 365 18.73 -6.12 13.65
N ASN A 366 18.00 -5.36 14.47
CA ASN A 366 18.60 -4.52 15.51
C ASN A 366 19.35 -5.35 16.54
N LEU A 367 18.78 -6.48 16.98
CA LEU A 367 19.47 -7.44 17.84
C LEU A 367 20.69 -8.05 17.14
N TYR A 368 20.62 -8.27 15.83
CA TYR A 368 21.77 -8.77 15.06
C TYR A 368 22.90 -7.78 14.95
N ARG A 369 22.59 -6.50 14.79
CA ARG A 369 23.59 -5.43 14.69
C ARG A 369 24.45 -5.34 15.94
N GLY A 370 23.87 -5.46 17.12
CA GLY A 370 24.60 -5.25 18.38
C GLY A 370 25.36 -3.93 18.43
N GLY A 371 24.86 -2.88 17.75
CA GLY A 371 25.52 -1.59 17.59
C GLY A 371 26.34 -1.39 16.31
N SER A 372 26.50 -2.40 15.45
CA SER A 372 27.14 -2.26 14.13
C SER A 372 26.20 -1.70 13.05
N ASP A 373 26.76 -1.18 11.97
CA ASP A 373 26.02 -0.70 10.78
C ASP A 373 25.58 -1.81 9.81
N ALA A 374 25.77 -3.08 10.19
CA ALA A 374 25.37 -4.22 9.36
C ALA A 374 23.85 -4.30 9.20
N PHE A 375 23.37 -5.01 8.17
CA PHE A 375 21.94 -5.24 7.93
C PHE A 375 21.14 -3.94 7.76
N HIS A 376 21.63 -2.95 7.00
CA HIS A 376 20.87 -1.72 6.78
C HIS A 376 19.43 -2.01 6.32
N ILE A 377 18.45 -1.47 7.04
CA ILE A 377 17.02 -1.55 6.68
C ILE A 377 16.52 -0.14 6.41
N ASP A 378 15.78 0.03 5.32
CA ASP A 378 15.21 1.32 4.91
C ASP A 378 14.11 1.82 5.89
N GLY A 379 13.68 0.97 6.82
CA GLY A 379 12.68 1.22 7.85
C GLY A 379 11.78 0.01 8.07
N HIS A 380 10.71 0.20 8.84
CA HIS A 380 9.66 -0.79 9.01
C HIS A 380 8.28 -0.16 8.88
N HIS A 381 7.27 -0.95 8.49
CA HIS A 381 5.89 -0.51 8.56
C HIS A 381 5.41 -0.48 10.02
N HIS A 382 4.28 0.17 10.31
CA HIS A 382 3.77 0.34 11.67
C HIS A 382 2.93 -0.84 12.16
N THR A 383 2.28 -1.56 11.24
CA THR A 383 1.43 -2.71 11.58
C THR A 383 2.28 -3.90 12.02
N LEU A 384 1.91 -4.53 13.13
CA LEU A 384 2.52 -5.79 13.54
C LEU A 384 1.79 -6.93 12.83
N PHE A 385 2.49 -7.66 11.97
CA PHE A 385 2.00 -8.92 11.43
C PHE A 385 2.55 -10.08 12.24
N GLN A 386 1.86 -11.20 12.15
CA GLN A 386 2.31 -12.43 12.71
C GLN A 386 3.52 -12.96 11.96
N VAL A 387 4.55 -13.37 12.70
CA VAL A 387 5.83 -13.78 12.12
C VAL A 387 6.26 -15.09 12.74
N GLU A 388 6.54 -16.07 11.89
CA GLU A 388 7.28 -17.25 12.31
C GLU A 388 8.79 -16.96 12.22
N LEU A 389 9.48 -17.08 13.35
CA LEU A 389 10.93 -16.97 13.40
C LEU A 389 11.57 -18.30 13.01
N PRO A 390 12.73 -18.29 12.36
CA PRO A 390 13.40 -19.54 12.01
C PRO A 390 13.71 -20.38 13.26
N ILE A 391 13.36 -21.67 13.24
CA ILE A 391 13.52 -22.60 14.38
C ILE A 391 14.97 -22.76 14.87
N TRP A 392 15.94 -22.37 14.04
CA TRP A 392 17.37 -22.39 14.36
C TRP A 392 17.88 -21.04 14.91
N LEU A 393 17.00 -20.11 15.24
CA LEU A 393 17.37 -18.87 15.88
C LEU A 393 17.92 -19.14 17.29
N PRO A 394 19.07 -18.56 17.69
CA PRO A 394 19.58 -18.76 19.05
C PRO A 394 18.57 -18.32 20.11
N LEU A 395 18.42 -19.14 21.15
CA LEU A 395 17.46 -18.92 22.22
C LEU A 395 17.63 -17.55 22.88
N ASP A 396 18.86 -17.07 23.04
CA ASP A 396 19.12 -15.75 23.64
C ASP A 396 18.56 -14.59 22.80
N ILE A 397 18.53 -14.73 21.47
CA ILE A 397 17.92 -13.75 20.57
C ILE A 397 16.41 -13.81 20.67
N VAL A 398 15.82 -15.02 20.69
CA VAL A 398 14.37 -15.21 20.87
C VAL A 398 13.92 -14.54 22.16
N VAL A 399 14.59 -14.82 23.28
CA VAL A 399 14.28 -14.23 24.59
C VAL A 399 14.36 -12.70 24.56
N LYS A 400 15.41 -12.12 23.97
CA LYS A 400 15.55 -10.66 23.84
C LYS A 400 14.44 -10.03 22.98
N LEU A 401 14.05 -10.71 21.91
CA LEU A 401 13.00 -10.25 21.00
C LEU A 401 11.64 -10.32 21.70
N THR A 402 11.33 -11.42 22.37
CA THR A 402 10.11 -11.61 23.18
C THR A 402 10.01 -10.52 24.24
N ALA A 403 11.05 -10.30 25.05
CA ALA A 403 11.06 -9.25 26.07
C ALA A 403 10.82 -7.84 25.50
N LYS A 404 11.28 -7.58 24.27
CA LYS A 404 11.02 -6.31 23.59
C LYS A 404 9.57 -6.16 23.18
N PHE A 405 8.96 -7.20 22.63
CA PHE A 405 7.54 -7.18 22.24
C PHE A 405 6.60 -7.21 23.45
N GLU A 406 6.94 -7.90 24.53
CA GLU A 406 6.23 -7.81 25.81
C GLU A 406 6.21 -6.38 26.36
N LYS A 407 7.35 -5.67 26.26
CA LYS A 407 7.42 -4.26 26.65
C LYS A 407 6.52 -3.39 25.77
N ILE A 408 6.49 -3.62 24.47
CA ILE A 408 5.62 -2.89 23.53
C ILE A 408 4.15 -3.18 23.87
N LEU A 409 3.78 -4.45 24.03
CA LEU A 409 2.44 -4.88 24.39
C LEU A 409 2.00 -4.26 25.72
N GLY A 410 2.83 -4.34 26.76
CA GLY A 410 2.53 -3.73 28.06
C GLY A 410 2.34 -2.20 27.98
N ASN A 411 3.06 -1.51 27.10
CA ASN A 411 2.85 -0.07 26.86
C ASN A 411 1.50 0.19 26.18
N GLN A 412 1.14 -0.60 25.17
CA GLN A 412 -0.13 -0.46 24.45
C GLN A 412 -1.33 -0.77 25.36
N LEU A 413 -1.22 -1.80 26.20
CA LEU A 413 -2.25 -2.16 27.19
C LEU A 413 -2.46 -1.02 28.19
N ARG A 414 -1.39 -0.43 28.73
CA ARG A 414 -1.51 0.71 29.65
C ARG A 414 -2.15 1.92 28.99
N TYR A 415 -1.77 2.23 27.74
CA TYR A 415 -2.40 3.30 26.97
C TYR A 415 -3.91 3.04 26.84
N MET A 416 -4.28 1.83 26.42
CA MET A 416 -5.68 1.43 26.28
C MET A 416 -6.46 1.51 27.59
N MET A 417 -5.89 1.07 28.71
CA MET A 417 -6.52 1.18 30.03
C MET A 417 -6.73 2.64 30.44
N SER A 418 -5.73 3.50 30.22
CA SER A 418 -5.84 4.92 30.54
C SER A 418 -6.96 5.63 29.75
N GLU A 419 -7.13 5.28 28.47
CA GLU A 419 -8.23 5.79 27.64
C GLU A 419 -9.59 5.27 28.13
N HIS A 420 -9.65 3.99 28.51
CA HIS A 420 -10.88 3.41 29.04
C HIS A 420 -11.35 4.12 30.33
N HIS A 421 -10.44 4.44 31.24
CA HIS A 421 -10.77 5.18 32.46
C HIS A 421 -11.21 6.62 32.19
N LYS A 422 -10.64 7.30 31.18
CA LYS A 422 -11.11 8.64 30.79
C LYS A 422 -12.56 8.64 30.34
N HIS A 423 -12.96 7.63 29.58
CA HIS A 423 -14.35 7.48 29.12
C HIS A 423 -15.31 7.06 30.24
N ALA A 424 -14.87 6.20 31.16
CA ALA A 424 -15.69 5.79 32.31
C ALA A 424 -15.96 6.95 33.30
N ASN A 425 -15.01 7.87 33.43
CA ASN A 425 -15.11 9.00 34.35
C ASN A 425 -15.84 10.23 33.78
N ALA A 426 -16.19 10.23 32.50
CA ALA A 426 -17.07 11.26 31.95
C ALA A 426 -18.51 10.95 32.41
N PRO A 427 -19.11 11.74 33.33
CA PRO A 427 -20.45 11.46 33.81
C PRO A 427 -21.43 11.64 32.65
N SER A 428 -21.90 10.53 32.08
CA SER A 428 -22.91 10.50 31.02
C SER A 428 -24.30 10.98 31.48
N GLY A 429 -24.41 11.53 32.70
CA GLY A 429 -25.65 11.94 33.35
C GLY A 429 -25.87 13.46 33.46
N GLN A 430 -25.11 14.30 32.75
CA GLN A 430 -25.37 15.76 32.69
C GLN A 430 -25.81 16.26 31.31
N SER A 431 -26.47 15.42 30.52
CA SER A 431 -27.52 15.92 29.63
C SER A 431 -28.72 16.26 30.50
N GLY A 432 -28.60 17.35 31.27
CA GLY A 432 -29.73 17.93 31.96
C GLY A 432 -30.74 18.30 30.89
N ASP A 433 -31.90 17.66 30.94
CA ASP A 433 -33.15 18.15 30.37
C ASP A 433 -33.37 19.57 30.88
N GLY A 434 -32.78 20.54 30.19
CA GLY A 434 -33.14 21.93 30.26
C GLY A 434 -34.46 22.11 29.53
N LEU A 435 -35.54 21.59 30.14
CA LEU A 435 -36.90 22.02 29.90
C LEU A 435 -36.97 23.53 30.20
N SER A 436 -36.68 24.37 29.20
CA SER A 436 -37.13 25.76 29.21
C SER A 436 -38.62 25.78 28.93
N SER A 437 -39.40 25.72 30.01
CA SER A 437 -40.82 26.04 30.00
C SER A 437 -40.99 27.56 29.98
N ASN A 438 -41.70 28.03 28.95
CA ASN A 438 -42.57 29.20 28.84
C ASN A 438 -42.47 30.31 29.91
N SER A 439 -42.07 31.50 29.47
CA SER A 439 -42.71 32.74 29.94
C SER A 439 -43.37 33.45 28.76
N SER A 440 -44.69 33.52 28.84
CA SER A 440 -45.63 34.29 28.04
C SER A 440 -45.39 35.81 28.17
N ASN A 441 -45.53 36.56 27.07
CA ASN A 441 -46.57 37.59 26.88
C ASN A 441 -46.30 38.50 25.67
N ASP A 442 -47.43 38.96 25.12
CA ASP A 442 -47.68 40.16 24.32
C ASP A 442 -47.36 40.14 22.82
N ASP A 443 -48.41 39.87 22.05
CA ASP A 443 -49.14 40.88 21.27
C ASP A 443 -48.30 41.98 20.63
N SER A 444 -48.17 41.92 19.31
CA SER A 444 -48.40 43.07 18.42
C SER A 444 -48.63 42.56 17.02
N ASP A 445 -49.84 42.80 16.54
CA ASP A 445 -50.19 42.91 15.13
C ASP A 445 -49.14 43.75 14.39
N ASP A 446 -48.75 43.34 13.17
CA ASP A 446 -48.64 44.29 12.07
C ASP A 446 -48.57 43.54 10.73
N ASP A 447 -49.74 43.62 10.09
CA ASP A 447 -50.02 43.59 8.67
C ASP A 447 -49.01 44.46 7.88
N HIS A 448 -48.35 43.87 6.88
CA HIS A 448 -48.24 44.50 5.56
C HIS A 448 -47.63 43.55 4.53
N GLY A 449 -48.47 43.15 3.59
CA GLY A 449 -48.02 42.74 2.27
C GLY A 449 -47.51 43.94 1.46
N SER A 450 -46.50 43.69 0.62
CA SER A 450 -46.40 44.30 -0.70
C SER A 450 -45.44 43.46 -1.54
N GLU A 451 -46.00 42.92 -2.61
CA GLU A 451 -45.32 42.67 -3.87
C GLU A 451 -44.64 43.97 -4.32
N GLU A 452 -43.40 43.89 -4.81
CA GLU A 452 -43.05 44.64 -6.02
C GLU A 452 -41.83 44.04 -6.72
N GLU A 453 -42.02 43.89 -8.02
CA GLU A 453 -41.05 43.49 -9.01
C GLU A 453 -39.95 44.55 -9.21
N SER A 454 -38.83 44.07 -9.76
CA SER A 454 -38.21 44.61 -10.97
C SER A 454 -36.76 45.10 -10.86
N LEU A 455 -36.01 44.61 -11.86
CA LEU A 455 -35.00 45.30 -12.66
C LEU A 455 -33.52 45.32 -12.22
N TYR A 456 -32.70 45.08 -13.26
CA TYR A 456 -31.23 45.16 -13.40
C TYR A 456 -30.40 43.99 -12.85
N SER A 457 -29.53 43.31 -13.60
CA SER A 457 -29.13 43.47 -15.01
C SER A 457 -28.39 42.20 -15.45
N SER A 458 -28.90 41.55 -16.50
CA SER A 458 -28.07 40.68 -17.35
C SER A 458 -27.14 41.58 -18.17
N SER A 459 -25.87 41.20 -18.25
CA SER A 459 -24.97 41.69 -19.29
C SER A 459 -24.66 40.54 -20.23
N ASP A 460 -25.34 40.61 -21.38
CA ASP A 460 -25.00 39.96 -22.64
C ASP A 460 -23.51 40.07 -22.97
N TRP A 461 -22.93 38.97 -23.42
CA TRP A 461 -21.83 38.99 -24.38
C TRP A 461 -22.39 38.51 -25.72
N GLY A 462 -22.55 39.47 -26.62
CA GLY A 462 -23.13 39.29 -27.93
C GLY A 462 -22.26 38.47 -28.89
N SER A 463 -22.98 37.65 -29.65
CA SER A 463 -23.00 37.59 -31.12
C SER A 463 -21.71 37.40 -31.90
N ASN A 464 -21.69 36.25 -32.57
CA ASN A 464 -21.25 36.06 -33.96
C ASN A 464 -21.49 37.28 -34.86
N SER A 465 -20.53 37.52 -35.76
CA SER A 465 -20.82 37.89 -37.13
C SER A 465 -19.68 37.41 -38.04
N ASP A 466 -20.12 36.73 -39.10
CA ASP A 466 -19.37 36.17 -40.22
C ASP A 466 -18.64 37.22 -41.09
N SER A 467 -17.86 36.67 -42.05
CA SER A 467 -17.50 37.21 -43.38
C SER A 467 -16.38 38.26 -43.46
N GLU A 468 -15.18 37.85 -43.86
CA GLU A 468 -14.70 37.80 -45.27
C GLU A 468 -13.46 36.89 -45.39
#